data_AF-A0A358MFI6-F1
#
_entry.id   AF-A0A358MFI6-F1
#
_cell.length_a   1.000
_cell.length_b   1.000
_cell.length_c   1.000
_cell.angle_alpha   90.00
_cell.angle_beta   90.00
_cell.angle_gamma   90.00
#
_symmetry.space_group_name_H-M   'P 1'
#
loop_
_entity.id
_entity.type
_entity.pdbx_description
1 polymer ?
#
loop_
_entity_poly.entity_id
_entity_poly.type
_entity_poly.pdbx_seq_one_letter_code
_entity_poly.pdbx_strand_id
1 'polypeptide(L)'
;MRLNLVRRNVIKTFLVLTISVGALGWLLTGASPLPSDGFATLDSDATRGEAVFWAAGCASCHVAPGTEEADRPILAGGQSFASPFGTFHAPNISSDPVAGIGSWSVADLGNALLRGVSPKGQHYYPAFPYTAYTHMAPGDVADLHAYLLSLPASSTPSQAHDLGFPFNIRRSVGVWKWLYLRSDWVLQDAPTPELERGRYLVEALGHCAECHTPRTALGGLSQRDWMAGAPNPSGPGRIPAIHPKTLNWSVEEIAYYLETGFTPDFDSAGGHMARVVSNFARLPATDRLAVAAYLKALQ
;
A
#
# COMPACT_ATOMS: atom_id res chain seq x y z
N MET A 1 -6.53 61.76 2.10
CA MET A 1 -6.91 60.93 3.26
C MET A 1 -7.79 59.72 2.90
N ARG A 2 -8.86 59.85 2.09
CA ARG A 2 -9.73 58.71 1.69
C ARG A 2 -9.03 57.60 0.88
N LEU A 3 -8.12 57.93 -0.03
CA LEU A 3 -7.40 56.95 -0.85
C LEU A 3 -6.54 55.97 -0.02
N ASN A 4 -5.92 56.44 1.07
CA ASN A 4 -5.14 55.62 1.99
C ASN A 4 -6.02 54.70 2.85
N LEU A 5 -7.26 55.10 3.14
CA LEU A 5 -8.20 54.28 3.90
C LEU A 5 -8.73 53.12 3.05
N VAL A 6 -9.08 53.39 1.78
CA VAL A 6 -9.51 52.35 0.82
C VAL A 6 -8.38 51.34 0.57
N ARG A 7 -7.16 51.82 0.32
CA ARG A 7 -5.98 50.95 0.12
C ARG A 7 -5.69 50.09 1.36
N ARG A 8 -5.80 50.64 2.56
CA ARG A 8 -5.61 49.91 3.83
C ARG A 8 -6.70 48.84 4.04
N ASN A 9 -7.94 49.13 3.67
CA ASN A 9 -9.03 48.16 3.78
C ASN A 9 -8.89 47.03 2.75
N VAL A 10 -8.50 47.34 1.51
CA VAL A 10 -8.21 46.32 0.48
C VAL A 10 -7.06 45.40 0.92
N ILE A 11 -5.96 45.94 1.45
CA ILE A 11 -4.84 45.14 1.96
C ILE A 11 -5.28 44.24 3.12
N LYS A 12 -6.07 44.77 4.07
CA LYS A 12 -6.60 43.98 5.18
C LYS A 12 -7.52 42.85 4.70
N THR A 13 -8.44 43.14 3.78
CA THR A 13 -9.32 42.12 3.20
C THR A 13 -8.53 41.03 2.47
N PHE A 14 -7.52 41.41 1.68
CA PHE A 14 -6.66 40.46 1.00
C PHE A 14 -5.85 39.59 1.98
N LEU A 15 -5.31 40.18 3.04
CA LEU A 15 -4.58 39.47 4.08
C LEU A 15 -5.50 38.47 4.80
N VAL A 16 -6.69 38.91 5.22
CA VAL A 16 -7.68 38.05 5.89
C VAL A 16 -8.08 36.91 4.97
N LEU A 17 -8.37 37.17 3.69
CA LEU A 17 -8.72 36.13 2.73
C LEU A 17 -7.58 35.12 2.56
N THR A 18 -6.34 35.59 2.43
CA THR A 18 -5.17 34.72 2.30
C THR A 18 -4.97 33.84 3.54
N ILE A 19 -5.12 34.42 4.74
CA ILE A 19 -5.03 33.66 6.01
C ILE A 19 -6.15 32.65 6.11
N SER A 20 -7.39 33.03 5.78
CA SER A 20 -8.55 32.14 5.82
C SER A 20 -8.41 30.97 4.83
N VAL A 21 -7.96 31.24 3.60
CA VAL A 21 -7.68 30.21 2.60
C VAL A 21 -6.53 29.32 3.05
N GLY A 22 -5.47 29.89 3.62
CA GLY A 22 -4.34 29.12 4.17
C GLY A 22 -4.75 28.22 5.34
N ALA A 23 -5.56 28.73 6.27
CA ALA A 23 -6.09 27.97 7.41
C ALA A 23 -7.05 26.85 6.95
N LEU A 24 -7.93 27.15 5.99
CA LEU A 24 -8.83 26.16 5.42
C LEU A 24 -8.05 25.07 4.66
N GLY A 25 -7.08 25.47 3.83
CA GLY A 25 -6.18 24.55 3.15
C GLY A 25 -5.42 23.68 4.13
N TRP A 26 -4.88 24.26 5.21
CA TRP A 26 -4.25 23.50 6.28
C TRP A 26 -5.21 22.47 6.86
N LEU A 27 -6.41 22.85 7.29
CA LEU A 27 -7.39 21.92 7.86
C LEU A 27 -7.77 20.79 6.89
N LEU A 28 -8.05 21.13 5.63
CA LEU A 28 -8.51 20.19 4.61
C LEU A 28 -7.46 19.17 4.18
N THR A 29 -6.18 19.54 4.19
CA THR A 29 -5.08 18.62 3.89
C THR A 29 -4.57 17.88 5.13
N GLY A 30 -5.36 17.86 6.20
CA GLY A 30 -5.06 17.11 7.42
C GLY A 30 -5.19 15.61 7.25
N ALA A 31 -4.43 14.86 8.05
CA ALA A 31 -4.70 13.45 8.24
C ALA A 31 -6.07 13.27 8.89
N SER A 32 -6.89 12.41 8.29
CA SER A 32 -8.19 12.02 8.81
C SER A 32 -8.10 10.58 9.32
N PRO A 33 -7.80 10.37 10.61
CA PRO A 33 -7.77 9.02 11.18
C PRO A 33 -9.17 8.40 11.23
N LEU A 34 -9.21 7.07 11.34
CA LEU A 34 -10.42 6.31 11.62
C LEU A 34 -10.92 6.56 13.05
N PRO A 35 -12.24 6.47 13.29
CA PRO A 35 -12.80 6.40 14.63
C PRO A 35 -12.16 5.26 15.42
N SER A 36 -11.80 5.51 16.68
CA SER A 36 -11.09 4.56 17.55
C SER A 36 -11.91 3.36 17.98
N ASP A 37 -13.23 3.46 17.93
CA ASP A 37 -14.19 2.43 18.32
C ASP A 37 -14.39 1.34 17.26
N GLY A 38 -14.08 1.62 15.98
CA GLY A 38 -14.32 0.72 14.85
C GLY A 38 -13.56 -0.62 14.90
N PHE A 39 -12.58 -0.76 15.79
CA PHE A 39 -11.80 -1.99 15.99
C PHE A 39 -11.96 -2.61 17.39
N ALA A 40 -12.66 -1.94 18.31
CA ALA A 40 -12.65 -2.31 19.73
C ALA A 40 -13.34 -3.64 20.05
N THR A 41 -14.24 -4.10 19.16
CA THR A 41 -15.07 -5.31 19.35
C THR A 41 -14.77 -6.41 18.35
N LEU A 42 -13.71 -6.27 17.54
CA LEU A 42 -13.35 -7.28 16.55
C LEU A 42 -12.65 -8.45 17.23
N ASP A 43 -13.05 -9.67 16.85
CA ASP A 43 -12.28 -10.86 17.17
C ASP A 43 -10.97 -10.84 16.35
N SER A 44 -9.90 -11.38 16.93
CA SER A 44 -8.57 -11.45 16.29
C SER A 44 -7.96 -12.84 16.44
N ASP A 45 -7.46 -13.39 15.35
CA ASP A 45 -6.87 -14.72 15.26
C ASP A 45 -5.56 -14.68 14.46
N ALA A 46 -4.46 -15.06 15.09
CA ALA A 46 -3.14 -15.02 14.46
C ALA A 46 -3.00 -16.03 13.31
N THR A 47 -3.71 -17.16 13.31
CA THR A 47 -3.70 -18.14 12.22
C THR A 47 -4.41 -17.59 10.99
N ARG A 48 -5.54 -16.89 11.14
CA ARG A 48 -6.15 -16.14 10.03
C ARG A 48 -5.25 -14.99 9.58
N GLY A 49 -4.60 -14.33 10.52
CA GLY A 49 -3.66 -13.23 10.27
C GLY A 49 -2.45 -13.63 9.45
N GLU A 50 -1.98 -14.86 9.58
CA GLU A 50 -0.89 -15.40 8.77
C GLU A 50 -1.22 -15.40 7.28
N ALA A 51 -2.44 -15.81 6.90
CA ALA A 51 -2.87 -15.79 5.51
C ALA A 51 -2.93 -14.35 4.97
N VAL A 52 -3.42 -13.40 5.77
CA VAL A 52 -3.44 -11.96 5.43
C VAL A 52 -2.02 -11.43 5.28
N PHE A 53 -1.10 -11.80 6.16
CA PHE A 53 0.30 -11.38 6.13
C PHE A 53 1.01 -11.78 4.83
N TRP A 54 0.83 -13.04 4.40
CA TRP A 54 1.40 -13.53 3.15
C TRP A 54 0.71 -12.90 1.95
N ALA A 55 -0.62 -12.83 1.92
CA ALA A 55 -1.36 -12.21 0.82
C ALA A 55 -1.05 -10.71 0.67
N ALA A 56 -0.86 -9.99 1.77
CA ALA A 56 -0.48 -8.57 1.78
C ALA A 56 1.00 -8.34 1.43
N GLY A 57 1.83 -9.39 1.46
CA GLY A 57 3.25 -9.31 1.13
C GLY A 57 4.06 -8.47 2.11
N CYS A 58 3.70 -8.45 3.40
CA CYS A 58 4.40 -7.66 4.41
C CYS A 58 5.91 -8.02 4.48
N ALA A 59 6.23 -9.32 4.35
CA ALA A 59 7.61 -9.80 4.33
C ALA A 59 8.44 -9.20 3.18
N SER A 60 7.83 -8.95 2.02
CA SER A 60 8.53 -8.54 0.81
C SER A 60 9.25 -7.20 0.93
N CYS A 61 8.81 -6.35 1.85
CA CYS A 61 9.41 -5.04 2.12
C CYS A 61 10.05 -4.93 3.52
N HIS A 62 9.50 -5.64 4.52
CA HIS A 62 9.88 -5.44 5.91
C HIS A 62 10.90 -6.45 6.44
N VAL A 63 11.22 -7.49 5.68
CA VAL A 63 12.36 -8.36 5.96
C VAL A 63 13.65 -7.65 5.56
N ALA A 64 14.66 -7.69 6.44
CA ALA A 64 15.93 -7.01 6.22
C ALA A 64 16.60 -7.51 4.91
N PRO A 65 17.20 -6.62 4.09
CA PRO A 65 17.89 -7.03 2.88
C PRO A 65 18.97 -8.09 3.16
N GLY A 66 19.04 -9.13 2.33
CA GLY A 66 20.03 -10.21 2.47
C GLY A 66 19.69 -11.27 3.52
N THR A 67 18.49 -11.23 4.11
CA THR A 67 17.97 -12.32 4.96
C THR A 67 17.01 -13.20 4.16
N GLU A 68 17.08 -14.52 4.35
CA GLU A 68 16.14 -15.45 3.72
C GLU A 68 14.75 -15.33 4.37
N GLU A 69 13.70 -15.48 3.56
CA GLU A 69 12.32 -15.50 4.04
C GLU A 69 12.05 -16.81 4.80
N ALA A 70 12.26 -16.77 6.11
CA ALA A 70 11.87 -17.84 7.03
C ALA A 70 10.35 -17.84 7.25
N ASP A 71 9.81 -18.96 7.73
CA ASP A 71 8.38 -19.09 8.08
C ASP A 71 7.91 -18.08 9.12
N ARG A 72 8.82 -17.67 10.02
CA ARG A 72 8.58 -16.61 11.01
C ARG A 72 9.63 -15.51 10.83
N PRO A 73 9.43 -14.58 9.88
CA PRO A 73 10.44 -13.60 9.51
C PRO A 73 10.61 -12.52 10.58
N ILE A 74 11.82 -11.98 10.68
CA ILE A 74 12.10 -10.78 11.50
C ILE A 74 11.84 -9.54 10.63
N LEU A 75 10.84 -8.74 11.01
CA LEU A 75 10.38 -7.58 10.22
C LEU A 75 11.10 -6.27 10.59
N ALA A 76 12.43 -6.28 10.53
CA ALA A 76 13.28 -5.15 10.94
C ALA A 76 13.25 -3.94 9.97
N GLY A 77 12.66 -4.08 8.77
CA GLY A 77 12.64 -3.05 7.74
C GLY A 77 13.98 -2.88 7.01
N GLY A 78 14.16 -1.72 6.38
CA GLY A 78 15.42 -1.32 5.75
C GLY A 78 15.49 -1.50 4.24
N GLN A 79 14.50 -2.15 3.60
CA GLN A 79 14.40 -2.13 2.14
C GLN A 79 14.26 -0.70 1.64
N SER A 80 15.05 -0.36 0.61
CA SER A 80 15.06 0.97 0.00
C SER A 80 14.35 0.96 -1.35
N PHE A 81 13.60 2.03 -1.63
CA PHE A 81 12.82 2.23 -2.85
C PHE A 81 13.18 3.58 -3.45
N ALA A 82 14.04 3.56 -4.45
CA ALA A 82 14.40 4.76 -5.21
C ALA A 82 13.21 5.20 -6.08
N SER A 83 13.02 6.51 -6.19
CA SER A 83 11.97 7.10 -7.03
C SER A 83 12.40 8.48 -7.53
N PRO A 84 11.69 9.06 -8.51
CA PRO A 84 11.88 10.45 -8.90
C PRO A 84 11.66 11.48 -7.78
N PHE A 85 11.04 11.07 -6.66
CA PHE A 85 10.72 11.93 -5.52
C PHE A 85 11.74 11.83 -4.38
N GLY A 86 12.73 10.94 -4.51
CA GLY A 86 13.70 10.58 -3.47
C GLY A 86 13.62 9.10 -3.10
N THR A 87 14.27 8.72 -2.01
CA THR A 87 14.36 7.32 -1.57
C THR A 87 13.49 7.08 -0.34
N PHE A 88 12.58 6.12 -0.47
CA PHE A 88 11.77 5.63 0.65
C PHE A 88 12.43 4.41 1.29
N HIS A 89 12.19 4.22 2.59
CA HIS A 89 12.71 3.09 3.35
C HIS A 89 11.56 2.41 4.08
N ALA A 90 11.46 1.09 3.99
CA ALA A 90 10.50 0.32 4.76
C ALA A 90 10.84 0.42 6.26
N PRO A 91 9.88 0.80 7.13
CA PRO A 91 10.12 0.86 8.56
C PRO A 91 10.21 -0.54 9.19
N ASN A 92 10.72 -0.61 10.41
CA ASN A 92 10.60 -1.77 11.28
C ASN A 92 9.12 -1.91 11.71
N ILE A 93 8.52 -3.07 11.44
CA ILE A 93 7.15 -3.42 11.87
C ILE A 93 7.12 -4.70 12.73
N SER A 94 8.26 -5.05 13.34
CA SER A 94 8.34 -6.16 14.28
C SER A 94 7.54 -5.88 15.57
N SER A 95 7.39 -6.91 16.40
CA SER A 95 6.72 -6.84 17.71
C SER A 95 7.50 -6.07 18.79
N ASP A 96 8.63 -5.45 18.45
CA ASP A 96 9.36 -4.60 19.40
C ASP A 96 8.51 -3.38 19.81
N PRO A 97 8.36 -3.09 21.13
CA PRO A 97 7.46 -2.05 21.60
C PRO A 97 7.95 -0.62 21.35
N VAL A 98 9.24 -0.43 21.04
CA VAL A 98 9.88 0.90 20.89
C VAL A 98 10.30 1.14 19.43
N ALA A 99 11.01 0.19 18.83
CA ALA A 99 11.54 0.29 17.48
C ALA A 99 10.55 -0.19 16.41
N GLY A 100 9.63 -1.08 16.77
CA GLY A 100 8.59 -1.66 15.90
C GLY A 100 7.18 -1.17 16.24
N ILE A 101 6.20 -2.05 16.06
CA ILE A 101 4.77 -1.79 16.29
C ILE A 101 4.22 -2.48 17.54
N GLY A 102 5.08 -3.02 18.41
CA GLY A 102 4.66 -3.83 19.58
C GLY A 102 3.72 -3.11 20.55
N SER A 103 3.72 -1.79 20.56
CA SER A 103 2.86 -0.93 21.39
C SER A 103 1.62 -0.40 20.65
N TRP A 104 1.44 -0.72 19.37
CA TRP A 104 0.32 -0.24 18.57
C TRP A 104 -0.96 -0.99 18.90
N SER A 105 -2.07 -0.26 18.97
CA SER A 105 -3.40 -0.86 18.98
C SER A 105 -3.79 -1.36 17.58
N VAL A 106 -4.86 -2.17 17.50
CA VAL A 106 -5.46 -2.53 16.20
C VAL A 106 -5.87 -1.28 15.41
N ALA A 107 -6.39 -0.26 16.10
CA ALA A 107 -6.78 1.00 15.48
C ALA A 107 -5.59 1.78 14.91
N ASP A 108 -4.40 1.70 15.52
CA ASP A 108 -3.18 2.28 14.99
C ASP A 108 -2.74 1.59 13.70
N LEU A 109 -2.77 0.25 13.67
CA LEU A 109 -2.48 -0.52 12.46
C LEU A 109 -3.52 -0.24 11.36
N GLY A 110 -4.81 -0.19 11.71
CA GLY A 110 -5.89 0.14 10.79
C GLY A 110 -5.77 1.55 10.22
N ASN A 111 -5.35 2.53 11.01
CA ASN A 111 -5.05 3.88 10.52
C ASN A 111 -3.89 3.89 9.52
N ALA A 112 -2.84 3.11 9.79
CA ALA A 112 -1.72 2.98 8.89
C ALA A 112 -2.17 2.35 7.56
N LEU A 113 -2.79 1.17 7.60
CA LEU A 113 -3.17 0.40 6.42
C LEU A 113 -4.30 1.06 5.62
N LEU A 114 -5.40 1.45 6.28
CA LEU A 114 -6.61 1.88 5.56
C LEU A 114 -6.61 3.38 5.24
N ARG A 115 -5.83 4.18 5.96
CA ARG A 115 -5.80 5.65 5.79
C ARG A 115 -4.43 6.20 5.49
N GLY A 116 -3.35 5.42 5.61
CA GLY A 116 -1.99 5.94 5.50
C GLY A 116 -1.71 7.02 6.55
N VAL A 117 -2.14 6.81 7.80
CA VAL A 117 -1.98 7.76 8.91
C VAL A 117 -1.22 7.09 10.05
N SER A 118 -0.19 7.76 10.57
CA SER A 118 0.58 7.29 11.71
C SER A 118 -0.18 7.46 13.03
N PRO A 119 0.22 6.75 14.10
CA PRO A 119 -0.36 6.95 15.45
C PRO A 119 -0.26 8.41 15.94
N LYS A 120 0.68 9.19 15.40
CA LYS A 120 0.87 10.61 15.71
C LYS A 120 0.05 11.55 14.80
N GLY A 121 -0.87 11.02 14.01
CA GLY A 121 -1.74 11.80 13.10
C GLY A 121 -1.00 12.39 11.89
N GLN A 122 0.10 11.80 11.45
CA GLN A 122 0.85 12.26 10.28
C GLN A 122 0.57 11.37 9.07
N HIS A 123 0.58 11.94 7.86
CA HIS A 123 0.45 11.12 6.65
C HIS A 123 1.68 10.23 6.42
N TYR A 124 1.45 8.97 6.09
CA TYR A 124 2.45 8.14 5.40
C TYR A 124 2.52 8.52 3.92
N TYR A 125 3.72 8.44 3.36
CA TYR A 125 3.93 8.61 1.92
C TYR A 125 3.35 7.42 1.16
N PRO A 126 2.82 7.62 -0.06
CA PRO A 126 2.15 6.58 -0.84
C PRO A 126 3.09 5.51 -1.44
N ALA A 127 4.37 5.48 -1.02
CA ALA A 127 5.21 4.30 -1.19
C ALA A 127 4.75 3.13 -0.30
N PHE A 128 4.02 3.43 0.78
CA PHE A 128 3.25 2.44 1.52
C PHE A 128 1.89 2.26 0.81
N PRO A 129 1.52 1.06 0.34
CA PRO A 129 0.38 0.87 -0.58
C PRO A 129 -0.99 0.90 0.14
N TYR A 130 -1.20 1.89 1.01
CA TYR A 130 -2.50 2.11 1.69
C TYR A 130 -3.63 2.46 0.71
N THR A 131 -3.31 2.85 -0.53
CA THR A 131 -4.29 3.03 -1.61
C THR A 131 -4.93 1.73 -2.07
N ALA A 132 -4.22 0.60 -1.92
CA ALA A 132 -4.78 -0.73 -2.09
C ALA A 132 -5.41 -1.22 -0.79
N TYR A 133 -4.67 -1.14 0.32
CA TYR A 133 -5.14 -1.65 1.61
C TYR A 133 -6.39 -0.93 2.15
N THR A 134 -6.78 0.24 1.66
CA THR A 134 -8.07 0.87 2.01
C THR A 134 -9.28 -0.02 1.79
N HIS A 135 -9.16 -1.07 0.98
CA HIS A 135 -10.19 -2.06 0.73
C HIS A 135 -10.13 -3.28 1.68
N MET A 136 -9.08 -3.40 2.50
CA MET A 136 -8.90 -4.49 3.46
C MET A 136 -10.02 -4.48 4.50
N ALA A 137 -10.57 -5.67 4.78
CA ALA A 137 -11.60 -5.84 5.78
C ALA A 137 -11.07 -5.49 7.19
N PRO A 138 -11.85 -4.81 8.04
CA PRO A 138 -11.42 -4.51 9.40
C PRO A 138 -11.04 -5.76 10.24
N GLY A 139 -11.72 -6.88 10.02
CA GLY A 139 -11.38 -8.17 10.65
C GLY A 139 -9.99 -8.67 10.28
N ASP A 140 -9.62 -8.57 9.00
CA ASP A 140 -8.29 -8.94 8.52
C ASP A 140 -7.20 -8.03 9.11
N VAL A 141 -7.50 -6.76 9.38
CA VAL A 141 -6.57 -5.86 10.11
C VAL A 141 -6.34 -6.35 11.54
N ALA A 142 -7.39 -6.79 12.24
CA ALA A 142 -7.29 -7.32 13.60
C ALA A 142 -6.52 -8.65 13.64
N ASP A 143 -6.82 -9.56 12.71
CA ASP A 143 -6.12 -10.83 12.56
C ASP A 143 -4.64 -10.61 12.20
N LEU A 144 -4.35 -9.72 11.24
CA LEU A 144 -2.99 -9.35 10.85
C LEU A 144 -2.20 -8.74 12.02
N HIS A 145 -2.84 -7.88 12.83
CA HIS A 145 -2.23 -7.31 14.04
C HIS A 145 -1.80 -8.42 15.01
N ALA A 146 -2.69 -9.38 15.28
CA ALA A 146 -2.38 -10.52 16.15
C ALA A 146 -1.20 -11.36 15.62
N TYR A 147 -1.15 -11.63 14.31
CA TYR A 147 -0.04 -12.35 13.70
C TYR A 147 1.28 -11.57 13.77
N LEU A 148 1.29 -10.28 13.42
CA LEU A 148 2.48 -9.44 13.48
C LEU A 148 3.08 -9.38 14.89
N LEU A 149 2.25 -9.30 15.92
CA LEU A 149 2.70 -9.31 17.32
C LEU A 149 3.23 -10.68 17.77
N SER A 150 2.86 -11.76 17.08
CA SER A 150 3.41 -13.10 17.33
C SER A 150 4.81 -13.29 16.74
N LEU A 151 5.22 -12.48 15.76
CA LEU A 151 6.52 -12.61 15.10
C LEU A 151 7.66 -12.10 15.99
N PRO A 152 8.92 -12.51 15.71
CA PRO A 152 10.06 -12.08 16.52
C PRO A 152 10.27 -10.56 16.51
N ALA A 153 10.66 -10.02 17.66
CA ALA A 153 10.98 -8.61 17.83
C ALA A 153 12.36 -8.26 17.24
N SER A 154 12.53 -7.01 16.81
CA SER A 154 13.81 -6.43 16.44
C SER A 154 13.93 -5.02 17.00
N SER A 155 15.00 -4.75 17.74
CA SER A 155 15.29 -3.42 18.29
C SER A 155 15.91 -2.46 17.26
N THR A 156 16.00 -2.87 15.98
CA THR A 156 16.57 -2.06 14.90
C THR A 156 15.72 -0.81 14.64
N PRO A 157 16.24 0.41 14.80
CA PRO A 157 15.46 1.61 14.54
C PRO A 157 15.10 1.76 13.06
N SER A 158 13.89 2.25 12.77
CA SER A 158 13.48 2.61 11.41
C SER A 158 14.34 3.73 10.85
N GLN A 159 14.71 3.62 9.57
CA GLN A 159 15.44 4.67 8.84
C GLN A 159 14.47 5.76 8.34
N ALA A 160 14.91 7.01 8.39
CA ALA A 160 14.15 8.12 7.80
C ALA A 160 14.27 8.11 6.27
N HIS A 161 13.22 8.52 5.55
CA HIS A 161 13.27 8.71 4.10
C HIS A 161 14.25 9.82 3.69
N ASP A 162 14.90 9.65 2.56
CA ASP A 162 15.73 10.67 1.92
C ASP A 162 14.91 11.38 0.84
N LEU A 163 14.20 12.43 1.24
CA LEU A 163 13.33 13.22 0.37
C LEU A 163 13.78 14.69 0.36
N GLY A 164 13.98 15.22 -0.83
CA GLY A 164 14.27 16.63 -1.05
C GLY A 164 13.02 17.51 -0.97
N PHE A 165 13.23 18.83 -0.90
CA PHE A 165 12.15 19.78 -1.13
C PHE A 165 11.63 19.67 -2.57
N PRO A 166 10.31 19.75 -2.83
CA PRO A 166 9.22 19.97 -1.86
C PRO A 166 8.62 18.68 -1.27
N PHE A 167 9.11 17.50 -1.64
CA PHE A 167 8.51 16.20 -1.28
C PHE A 167 8.66 15.84 0.20
N ASN A 168 9.59 16.46 0.92
CA ASN A 168 9.71 16.35 2.37
C ASN A 168 8.56 17.03 3.16
N ILE A 169 7.75 17.88 2.51
CA ILE A 169 6.60 18.53 3.13
C ILE A 169 5.44 17.54 3.17
N ARG A 170 5.39 16.75 4.25
CA ARG A 170 4.40 15.68 4.46
C ARG A 170 2.94 16.13 4.33
N ARG A 171 2.62 17.41 4.56
CA ARG A 171 1.27 17.97 4.38
C ARG A 171 0.80 17.94 2.92
N SER A 172 1.71 17.98 1.94
CA SER A 172 1.38 17.87 0.52
C SER A 172 0.69 16.53 0.16
N VAL A 173 0.95 15.49 0.96
CA VAL A 173 0.30 14.18 0.80
C VAL A 173 -1.22 14.27 1.01
N GLY A 174 -1.72 15.22 1.81
CA GLY A 174 -3.17 15.41 1.97
C GLY A 174 -3.84 15.77 0.63
N VAL A 175 -3.23 16.65 -0.15
CA VAL A 175 -3.69 16.99 -1.51
C VAL A 175 -3.58 15.79 -2.43
N TRP A 176 -2.47 15.05 -2.36
CA TRP A 176 -2.28 13.83 -3.15
C TRP A 176 -3.38 12.79 -2.88
N LYS A 177 -3.74 12.58 -1.62
CA LYS A 177 -4.81 11.65 -1.23
C LYS A 177 -6.17 12.04 -1.80
N TRP A 178 -6.49 13.33 -1.90
CA TRP A 178 -7.74 13.77 -2.53
C TRP A 178 -7.85 13.37 -4.01
N LEU A 179 -6.71 13.22 -4.70
CA LEU A 179 -6.66 12.83 -6.10
C LEU A 179 -6.67 11.31 -6.31
N TYR A 180 -6.00 10.58 -5.40
CA TYR A 180 -5.62 9.17 -5.62
C TYR A 180 -6.08 8.17 -4.55
N LEU A 181 -6.42 8.61 -3.34
CA LEU A 181 -6.99 7.71 -2.34
C LEU A 181 -8.48 7.55 -2.61
N ARG A 182 -8.86 6.39 -3.11
CA ARG A 182 -10.24 6.06 -3.46
C ARG A 182 -10.69 4.81 -2.74
N SER A 183 -12.00 4.59 -2.73
CA SER A 183 -12.63 3.42 -2.09
C SER A 183 -13.46 2.59 -3.06
N ASP A 184 -13.47 2.96 -4.34
CA ASP A 184 -14.10 2.17 -5.42
C ASP A 184 -13.13 1.12 -5.95
N TRP A 185 -13.66 -0.07 -6.23
CA TRP A 185 -12.93 -1.15 -6.88
C TRP A 185 -12.74 -0.85 -8.37
N VAL A 186 -11.67 -1.34 -8.98
CA VAL A 186 -11.49 -1.24 -10.43
C VAL A 186 -12.44 -2.21 -11.14
N LEU A 187 -12.46 -3.48 -10.74
CA LEU A 187 -13.49 -4.41 -11.18
C LEU A 187 -14.75 -4.19 -10.34
N GLN A 188 -15.73 -3.45 -10.87
CA GLN A 188 -16.95 -3.10 -10.13
C GLN A 188 -17.86 -4.32 -9.87
N ASP A 189 -18.06 -5.15 -10.90
CA ASP A 189 -18.90 -6.34 -10.83
C ASP A 189 -18.05 -7.60 -10.61
N ALA A 190 -18.27 -8.26 -9.48
CA ALA A 190 -17.62 -9.52 -9.11
C ALA A 190 -18.73 -10.50 -8.70
N PRO A 191 -19.47 -11.06 -9.68
CA PRO A 191 -20.75 -11.74 -9.43
C PRO A 191 -20.62 -13.13 -8.79
N THR A 192 -19.39 -13.66 -8.68
CA THR A 192 -19.12 -14.97 -8.08
C THR A 192 -18.21 -14.81 -6.86
N PRO A 193 -18.30 -15.70 -5.86
CA PRO A 193 -17.39 -15.68 -4.71
C PRO A 193 -15.91 -15.78 -5.11
N GLU A 194 -15.61 -16.50 -6.20
CA GLU A 194 -14.26 -16.60 -6.75
C GLU A 194 -13.75 -15.26 -7.28
N LEU A 195 -14.55 -14.52 -8.05
CA LEU A 195 -14.17 -13.20 -8.54
C LEU A 195 -14.10 -12.17 -7.42
N GLU A 196 -14.98 -12.25 -6.42
CA GLU A 196 -14.91 -11.38 -5.25
C GLU A 196 -13.62 -11.62 -4.46
N ARG A 197 -13.27 -12.90 -4.23
CA ARG A 197 -12.01 -13.27 -3.58
C ARG A 197 -10.80 -12.82 -4.39
N GLY A 198 -10.83 -13.02 -5.70
CA GLY A 198 -9.76 -12.59 -6.62
C GLY A 198 -9.56 -11.08 -6.61
N ARG A 199 -10.66 -10.33 -6.68
CA ARG A 199 -10.65 -8.86 -6.57
C ARG A 199 -10.03 -8.41 -5.25
N TYR A 200 -10.42 -9.02 -4.14
CA TYR A 200 -9.86 -8.72 -2.83
C TYR A 200 -8.35 -9.01 -2.75
N LEU A 201 -7.93 -10.17 -3.25
CA LEU A 201 -6.52 -10.56 -3.26
C LEU A 201 -5.66 -9.69 -4.19
N VAL A 202 -6.20 -9.22 -5.31
CA VAL A 202 -5.41 -8.47 -6.30
C VAL A 202 -5.42 -6.96 -6.03
N GLU A 203 -6.59 -6.39 -5.76
CA GLU A 203 -6.76 -4.94 -5.60
C GLU A 203 -6.52 -4.45 -4.16
N ALA A 204 -6.76 -5.30 -3.15
CA ALA A 204 -6.59 -4.93 -1.74
C ALA A 204 -5.29 -5.48 -1.15
N LEU A 205 -5.18 -6.80 -1.02
CA LEU A 205 -4.06 -7.42 -0.29
C LEU A 205 -2.77 -7.44 -1.11
N GLY A 206 -2.77 -8.08 -2.27
CA GLY A 206 -1.58 -8.28 -3.09
C GLY A 206 -1.11 -7.05 -3.86
N HIS A 207 -1.89 -5.96 -3.82
CA HIS A 207 -1.58 -4.64 -4.41
C HIS A 207 -0.92 -4.71 -5.80
N CYS A 208 -1.33 -5.66 -6.64
CA CYS A 208 -0.57 -6.04 -7.84
C CYS A 208 -0.41 -4.86 -8.81
N ALA A 209 -1.38 -3.95 -8.81
CA ALA A 209 -1.35 -2.73 -9.60
C ALA A 209 -0.20 -1.78 -9.24
N GLU A 210 0.35 -1.82 -8.03
CA GLU A 210 1.43 -0.91 -7.59
C GLU A 210 2.72 -1.08 -8.42
N CYS A 211 2.94 -2.30 -8.96
CA CYS A 211 4.03 -2.63 -9.86
C CYS A 211 3.57 -2.73 -11.33
N HIS A 212 2.38 -3.28 -11.58
CA HIS A 212 1.91 -3.58 -12.93
C HIS A 212 1.13 -2.45 -13.62
N THR A 213 0.91 -1.31 -12.96
CA THR A 213 0.22 -0.15 -13.55
C THR A 213 1.19 1.04 -13.63
N PRO A 214 1.25 1.77 -14.76
CA PRO A 214 2.09 2.94 -14.85
C PRO A 214 1.59 4.05 -13.92
N ARG A 215 2.52 4.87 -13.42
CA ARG A 215 2.21 6.02 -12.57
C ARG A 215 2.05 7.29 -13.39
N THR A 216 1.13 8.14 -12.97
CA THR A 216 0.97 9.52 -13.42
C THR A 216 2.16 10.39 -12.99
N ALA A 217 2.26 11.62 -13.51
CA ALA A 217 3.33 12.55 -13.14
C ALA A 217 3.40 12.88 -11.64
N LEU A 218 2.29 12.75 -10.91
CA LEU A 218 2.22 12.96 -9.45
C LEU A 218 2.39 11.65 -8.65
N GLY A 219 2.76 10.55 -9.30
CA GLY A 219 3.07 9.27 -8.65
C GLY A 219 1.88 8.37 -8.32
N GLY A 220 0.64 8.80 -8.57
CA GLY A 220 -0.56 7.95 -8.45
C GLY A 220 -0.73 7.00 -9.64
N LEU A 221 -1.41 5.87 -9.46
CA LEU A 221 -1.63 4.86 -10.51
C LEU A 221 -2.56 5.38 -11.61
N SER A 222 -2.26 5.07 -12.88
CA SER A 222 -3.13 5.37 -14.02
C SER A 222 -4.29 4.39 -14.08
N GLN A 223 -5.50 4.86 -13.75
CA GLN A 223 -6.73 4.06 -13.88
C GLN A 223 -7.04 3.68 -15.33
N ARG A 224 -6.61 4.50 -16.29
CA ARG A 224 -6.81 4.23 -17.72
C ARG A 224 -5.94 3.07 -18.22
N ASP A 225 -4.76 2.91 -17.64
CA ASP A 225 -3.75 1.93 -18.07
C ASP A 225 -3.57 0.83 -17.01
N TRP A 226 -4.66 0.52 -16.29
CA TRP A 226 -4.66 -0.44 -15.19
C TRP A 226 -4.05 -1.77 -15.63
N MET A 227 -2.99 -2.19 -14.94
CA MET A 227 -2.25 -3.44 -15.18
C MET A 227 -1.64 -3.61 -16.59
N ALA A 228 -1.44 -2.50 -17.33
CA ALA A 228 -0.82 -2.49 -18.66
C ALA A 228 0.73 -2.59 -18.65
N GLY A 229 1.32 -2.82 -17.48
CA GLY A 229 2.76 -2.86 -17.24
C GLY A 229 3.35 -1.45 -17.03
N ALA A 230 4.54 -1.40 -16.41
CA ALA A 230 5.19 -0.14 -16.06
C ALA A 230 6.72 -0.22 -16.21
N PRO A 231 7.42 0.90 -16.44
CA PRO A 231 8.89 0.92 -16.30
C PRO A 231 9.31 0.42 -14.92
N ASN A 232 10.41 -0.34 -14.84
CA ASN A 232 10.94 -0.78 -13.56
C ASN A 232 11.45 0.44 -12.76
N PRO A 233 10.92 0.73 -11.56
CA PRO A 233 11.37 1.88 -10.77
C PRO A 233 12.82 1.73 -10.27
N SER A 234 13.32 0.51 -10.17
CA SER A 234 14.65 0.20 -9.62
C SER A 234 15.76 0.14 -10.67
N GLY A 235 15.48 0.42 -11.95
CA GLY A 235 16.52 0.41 -12.99
C GLY A 235 16.00 0.08 -14.39
N PRO A 236 16.87 -0.42 -15.29
CA PRO A 236 16.45 -0.78 -16.65
C PRO A 236 15.45 -1.93 -16.65
N GLY A 237 14.64 -1.99 -17.70
CA GLY A 237 13.61 -3.02 -17.88
C GLY A 237 12.19 -2.52 -17.61
N ARG A 238 11.23 -3.43 -17.71
CA ARG A 238 9.81 -3.15 -17.59
C ARG A 238 9.13 -4.25 -16.80
N ILE A 239 8.26 -3.87 -15.87
CA ILE A 239 7.31 -4.78 -15.24
C ILE A 239 6.24 -5.13 -16.30
N PRO A 240 6.00 -6.42 -16.58
CA PRO A 240 5.13 -6.83 -17.67
C PRO A 240 3.67 -6.43 -17.42
N ALA A 241 2.88 -6.37 -18.49
CA ALA A 241 1.44 -6.22 -18.36
C ALA A 241 0.82 -7.53 -17.87
N ILE A 242 -0.14 -7.43 -16.93
CA ILE A 242 -0.95 -8.57 -16.46
C ILE A 242 -2.42 -8.41 -16.82
N HIS A 243 -2.77 -7.37 -17.57
CA HIS A 243 -4.09 -7.18 -18.17
C HIS A 243 -4.37 -8.28 -19.22
N PRO A 244 -5.60 -8.82 -19.31
CA PRO A 244 -5.94 -9.93 -20.21
C PRO A 244 -5.87 -9.60 -21.70
N LYS A 245 -5.81 -8.30 -22.04
CA LYS A 245 -5.51 -7.81 -23.40
C LYS A 245 -4.10 -8.17 -23.88
N THR A 246 -3.19 -8.47 -22.94
CA THR A 246 -1.78 -8.79 -23.21
C THR A 246 -1.37 -10.14 -22.62
N LEU A 247 -1.90 -10.50 -21.45
CA LEU A 247 -1.60 -11.76 -20.77
C LEU A 247 -2.43 -12.90 -21.36
N ASN A 248 -1.79 -13.68 -22.24
CA ASN A 248 -2.41 -14.78 -22.97
C ASN A 248 -2.47 -16.11 -22.21
N TRP A 249 -1.93 -16.15 -20.99
CA TRP A 249 -1.95 -17.37 -20.16
C TRP A 249 -3.38 -17.76 -19.76
N SER A 250 -3.59 -19.05 -19.56
CA SER A 250 -4.80 -19.63 -18.97
C SER A 250 -4.88 -19.32 -17.47
N VAL A 251 -6.04 -19.57 -16.87
CA VAL A 251 -6.24 -19.41 -15.42
C VAL A 251 -5.28 -20.34 -14.65
N GLU A 252 -5.15 -21.58 -15.11
CA GLU A 252 -4.29 -22.61 -14.52
C GLU A 252 -2.81 -22.25 -14.66
N GLU A 253 -2.39 -21.70 -15.81
CA GLU A 253 -1.02 -21.26 -16.03
C GLU A 253 -0.64 -20.09 -15.10
N ILE A 254 -1.53 -19.12 -14.89
CA ILE A 254 -1.31 -18.03 -13.94
C ILE A 254 -1.25 -18.57 -12.51
N ALA A 255 -2.16 -19.47 -12.13
CA ALA A 255 -2.16 -20.06 -10.80
C ALA A 255 -0.89 -20.90 -10.56
N TYR A 256 -0.43 -21.64 -11.56
CA TYR A 256 0.82 -22.41 -11.52
C TYR A 256 2.06 -21.50 -11.39
N TYR A 257 2.07 -20.36 -12.09
CA TYR A 257 3.12 -19.36 -11.93
C TYR A 257 3.16 -18.78 -10.52
N LEU A 258 2.00 -18.47 -9.91
CA LEU A 258 1.93 -17.99 -8.54
C LEU A 258 2.28 -19.06 -7.49
N GLU A 259 2.26 -20.34 -7.88
CA GLU A 259 2.66 -21.46 -7.02
C GLU A 259 4.16 -21.74 -7.10
N THR A 260 4.72 -21.72 -8.31
CA THR A 260 6.06 -22.27 -8.58
C THR A 260 7.08 -21.23 -9.04
N GLY A 261 6.60 -20.09 -9.55
CA GLY A 261 7.40 -19.07 -10.20
C GLY A 261 7.78 -19.38 -11.64
N PHE A 262 7.37 -20.53 -12.19
CA PHE A 262 7.66 -20.89 -13.58
C PHE A 262 6.58 -20.38 -14.53
N THR A 263 7.03 -19.73 -15.60
CA THR A 263 6.19 -19.37 -16.74
C THR A 263 5.84 -20.61 -17.57
N PRO A 264 4.81 -20.56 -18.43
CA PRO A 264 4.47 -21.67 -19.33
C PRO A 264 5.62 -22.11 -20.26
N ASP A 265 6.54 -21.18 -20.57
CA ASP A 265 7.74 -21.44 -21.38
C ASP A 265 8.96 -21.84 -20.52
N PHE A 266 8.75 -22.19 -19.25
CA PHE A 266 9.75 -22.63 -18.27
C PHE A 266 10.83 -21.60 -17.87
N ASP A 267 10.63 -20.32 -18.21
CA ASP A 267 11.37 -19.21 -17.56
C ASP A 267 10.90 -19.02 -16.11
N SER A 268 11.66 -18.31 -15.27
CA SER A 268 11.37 -18.16 -13.84
C SER A 268 11.20 -16.72 -13.37
N ALA A 269 10.39 -16.54 -12.32
CA ALA A 269 10.19 -15.26 -11.66
C ALA A 269 11.50 -14.74 -11.04
N GLY A 270 11.89 -13.52 -11.38
CA GLY A 270 13.05 -12.84 -10.82
C GLY A 270 12.69 -11.63 -9.95
N GLY A 271 13.69 -11.12 -9.22
CA GLY A 271 13.62 -9.86 -8.49
C GLY A 271 12.47 -9.82 -7.47
N HIS A 272 11.74 -8.70 -7.44
CA HIS A 272 10.62 -8.52 -6.50
C HIS A 272 9.45 -9.48 -6.75
N MET A 273 9.24 -9.92 -8.00
CA MET A 273 8.15 -10.85 -8.31
C MET A 273 8.38 -12.23 -7.70
N ALA A 274 9.64 -12.66 -7.56
CA ALA A 274 9.96 -13.91 -6.89
C ALA A 274 9.45 -13.94 -5.44
N ARG A 275 9.51 -12.81 -4.71
CA ARG A 275 8.96 -12.70 -3.36
C ARG A 275 7.44 -12.76 -3.34
N VAL A 276 6.78 -12.14 -4.32
CA VAL A 276 5.32 -12.23 -4.46
C VAL A 276 4.90 -13.67 -4.70
N VAL A 277 5.59 -14.39 -5.59
CA VAL A 277 5.36 -15.82 -5.82
C VAL A 277 5.57 -16.62 -4.52
N SER A 278 6.68 -16.43 -3.81
CA SER A 278 6.95 -17.12 -2.53
C SER A 278 5.82 -16.91 -1.50
N ASN A 279 5.24 -15.71 -1.45
CA ASN A 279 4.11 -15.44 -0.56
C ASN A 279 2.83 -16.17 -1.03
N PHE A 280 2.49 -16.06 -2.32
CA PHE A 280 1.27 -16.67 -2.87
C PHE A 280 1.32 -18.21 -2.92
N ALA A 281 2.52 -18.78 -2.98
CA ALA A 281 2.74 -20.22 -2.85
C ALA A 281 2.33 -20.76 -1.47
N ARG A 282 2.35 -19.91 -0.42
CA ARG A 282 1.89 -20.25 0.94
C ARG A 282 0.37 -20.20 1.10
N LEU A 283 -0.34 -19.59 0.15
CA LEU A 283 -1.80 -19.53 0.18
C LEU A 283 -2.44 -20.81 -0.37
N PRO A 284 -3.72 -21.09 -0.09
CA PRO A 284 -4.44 -22.19 -0.72
C PRO A 284 -4.49 -22.05 -2.25
N ALA A 285 -4.53 -23.17 -2.97
CA ALA A 285 -4.64 -23.16 -4.44
C ALA A 285 -5.88 -22.39 -4.94
N THR A 286 -6.98 -22.40 -4.15
CA THR A 286 -8.20 -21.64 -4.44
C THR A 286 -7.96 -20.13 -4.50
N ASP A 287 -7.02 -19.60 -3.71
CA ASP A 287 -6.70 -18.16 -3.73
C ASP A 287 -5.90 -17.80 -4.99
N ARG A 288 -4.95 -18.66 -5.40
CA ARG A 288 -4.20 -18.46 -6.66
C ARG A 288 -5.11 -18.53 -7.88
N LEU A 289 -6.07 -19.46 -7.90
CA LEU A 289 -7.09 -19.56 -8.94
C LEU A 289 -8.00 -18.33 -8.95
N ALA A 290 -8.42 -17.84 -7.78
CA ALA A 290 -9.23 -16.63 -7.68
C ALA A 290 -8.50 -15.39 -8.24
N VAL A 291 -7.20 -15.23 -7.92
CA VAL A 291 -6.35 -14.18 -8.52
C VAL A 291 -6.33 -14.29 -10.04
N ALA A 292 -6.10 -15.50 -10.56
CA ALA A 292 -6.06 -15.75 -11.99
C ALA A 292 -7.41 -15.45 -12.67
N ALA A 293 -8.51 -15.90 -12.08
CA ALA A 293 -9.87 -15.63 -12.57
C ALA A 293 -10.17 -14.12 -12.62
N TYR A 294 -9.80 -13.38 -11.58
CA TYR A 294 -9.92 -11.92 -11.56
C TYR A 294 -9.11 -11.27 -12.69
N LEU A 295 -7.84 -11.66 -12.89
CA LEU A 295 -7.01 -11.09 -13.94
C LEU A 295 -7.62 -11.34 -15.33
N LYS A 296 -8.23 -12.51 -15.55
CA LYS A 296 -8.92 -12.79 -16.83
C LYS A 296 -10.26 -12.06 -16.99
N ALA A 297 -10.87 -11.59 -15.90
CA ALA A 297 -12.15 -10.88 -15.90
C ALA A 297 -12.02 -9.35 -16.13
N LEU A 298 -10.80 -8.79 -16.07
CA LEU A 298 -10.56 -7.38 -16.37
C LEU A 298 -10.93 -7.02 -17.83
N GLN A 299 -11.56 -5.86 -18.03
CA GLN A 299 -12.13 -5.46 -19.34
C GLN A 299 -11.22 -4.54 -20.17
#